data_AF-A0A9P7DVF8-F1
#
_entry.id   AF-A0A9P7DVF8-F1
#
_cell.length_a   1.000
_cell.length_b   1.000
_cell.length_c   1.000
_cell.angle_alpha   90.00
_cell.angle_beta   90.00
_cell.angle_gamma   90.00
#
_symmetry.space_group_name_H-M   'P 1'
#
loop_
_entity.id
_entity.type
_entity.pdbx_description
1 polymer ?
#
loop_
_entity_poly.entity_id
_entity_poly.type
_entity_poly.pdbx_seq_one_letter_code
_entity_poly.pdbx_strand_id
1 'polypeptide(L)'
;MSAPRPPRSPIPDESEYFDSEDSDEDMTPTSNFEAAGRWINQGLKFLDQRPLPNDLHQLCIGVTTVPANILTRLLPSDNISVTDLIKFRLPKIGQWPFSEKIMFQEDPPRGKLFIRSEIPPEPYIEELRKKFGQAMLDGKISMRDPRTPDARLPLWVIEFWWALHCAYNSRREWSEGMDWIREKQEGGHHHRVFRDVKQQLAILPWNKSLNGPAAAIGRTTKQLLQFLFDDEWLSGSLVDMMAAYLVSQLSMK
;
A
#
# COMPACT_ATOMS: atom_id res chain seq x y z
N MET A 1 18.69 -10.60 -51.89
CA MET A 1 18.06 -9.27 -52.01
C MET A 1 17.46 -8.93 -50.65
N SER A 2 18.13 -8.07 -49.87
CA SER A 2 17.70 -7.72 -48.51
C SER A 2 16.66 -6.60 -48.57
N ALA A 3 15.52 -6.81 -47.95
CA ALA A 3 14.47 -5.80 -47.84
C ALA A 3 14.91 -4.64 -46.93
N PRO A 4 14.58 -3.38 -47.26
CA PRO A 4 14.92 -2.22 -46.44
C PRO A 4 14.11 -2.22 -45.13
N ARG A 5 14.78 -1.90 -44.02
CA ARG A 5 14.13 -1.74 -42.71
C ARG A 5 13.23 -0.49 -42.71
N PRO A 6 12.02 -0.58 -42.13
CA PRO A 6 11.15 0.58 -41.98
C PRO A 6 11.76 1.62 -41.01
N PRO A 7 11.47 2.92 -41.22
CA PRO A 7 11.97 4.00 -40.38
C PRO A 7 11.41 3.88 -38.95
N ARG A 8 12.28 4.11 -37.96
CA ARG A 8 11.88 4.19 -36.54
C ARG A 8 11.05 5.43 -36.33
N SER A 9 9.85 5.26 -35.78
CA SER A 9 9.00 6.36 -35.33
C SER A 9 9.71 7.19 -34.24
N PRO A 10 9.57 8.52 -34.25
CA PRO A 10 10.13 9.39 -33.22
C PRO A 10 9.50 9.08 -31.86
N ILE A 11 10.36 8.94 -30.85
CA ILE A 11 9.96 8.80 -29.44
C ILE A 11 9.42 10.16 -28.99
N PRO A 12 8.20 10.24 -28.43
CA PRO A 12 7.67 11.50 -27.91
C PRO A 12 8.53 11.99 -26.76
N ASP A 13 8.83 13.29 -26.76
CA ASP A 13 9.57 13.99 -25.73
C ASP A 13 8.73 14.02 -24.42
N GLU A 14 9.22 13.36 -23.37
CA GLU A 14 8.52 13.23 -22.07
C GLU A 14 8.68 14.49 -21.17
N SER A 15 9.20 15.61 -21.69
CA SER A 15 9.55 16.78 -20.87
C SER A 15 8.47 17.86 -20.72
N GLU A 16 7.33 17.77 -21.42
CA GLU A 16 6.26 18.78 -21.38
C GLU A 16 4.96 18.26 -20.79
N TYR A 17 4.88 18.05 -19.48
CA TYR A 17 3.58 17.99 -18.79
C TYR A 17 3.83 18.19 -17.30
N PHE A 18 3.60 19.40 -16.77
CA PHE A 18 3.13 19.67 -15.40
C PHE A 18 3.16 21.18 -15.13
N ASP A 19 2.24 21.92 -15.74
CA ASP A 19 1.71 23.19 -15.25
C ASP A 19 0.19 23.14 -15.44
N SER A 20 -0.48 22.36 -14.59
CA SER A 20 -1.92 22.49 -14.37
C SER A 20 -2.10 23.23 -13.05
N GLU A 21 -2.34 24.54 -13.16
CA GLU A 21 -2.88 25.38 -12.10
C GLU A 21 -4.34 24.94 -11.85
N ASP A 22 -4.51 23.78 -11.22
CA ASP A 22 -5.83 23.34 -10.75
C ASP A 22 -6.19 24.14 -9.51
N SER A 23 -7.28 24.89 -9.68
CA SER A 23 -7.99 25.70 -8.71
C SER A 23 -8.13 25.04 -7.34
N ASP A 24 -7.70 25.79 -6.32
CA ASP A 24 -7.93 25.53 -4.90
C ASP A 24 -9.43 25.53 -4.57
N GLU A 25 -10.13 24.43 -4.83
CA GLU A 25 -11.44 24.19 -4.21
C GLU A 25 -11.22 23.92 -2.72
N ASP A 26 -11.59 24.93 -1.92
CA ASP A 26 -11.59 24.99 -0.47
C ASP A 26 -12.49 23.89 0.14
N MET A 27 -11.98 22.65 0.19
CA MET A 27 -12.48 21.59 1.05
C MET A 27 -11.80 21.70 2.42
N THR A 28 -12.15 22.71 3.21
CA THR A 28 -11.74 22.77 4.61
C THR A 28 -12.73 21.97 5.48
N PRO A 29 -12.30 20.86 6.12
CA PRO A 29 -13.15 20.10 7.03
C PRO A 29 -13.24 20.86 8.36
N THR A 30 -14.25 21.72 8.46
CA THR A 30 -14.46 22.65 9.60
C THR A 30 -14.64 21.93 10.93
N SER A 31 -15.08 20.67 10.94
CA SER A 31 -15.29 19.87 12.16
C SER A 31 -13.99 19.43 12.86
N ASN A 32 -12.84 19.40 12.18
CA ASN A 32 -11.60 18.89 12.79
C ASN A 32 -10.84 19.93 13.63
N PHE A 33 -11.14 21.23 13.46
CA PHE A 33 -10.40 22.30 14.14
C PHE A 33 -10.68 22.39 15.64
N GLU A 34 -11.92 22.13 16.08
CA GLU A 34 -12.26 22.14 17.51
C GLU A 34 -11.65 20.96 18.27
N ALA A 35 -11.56 19.79 17.62
CA ALA A 35 -10.86 18.64 18.18
C ALA A 35 -9.35 18.93 18.27
N ALA A 36 -8.75 19.49 17.22
CA ALA A 36 -7.33 19.82 17.19
C ALA A 36 -6.90 20.68 18.39
N GLY A 37 -7.69 21.71 18.76
CA GLY A 37 -7.37 22.58 19.90
C GLY A 37 -7.33 21.87 21.26
N ARG A 38 -8.02 20.73 21.42
CA ARG A 38 -8.04 19.94 22.66
C ARG A 38 -6.86 18.98 22.80
N TRP A 39 -6.19 18.67 21.68
CA TRP A 39 -5.16 17.64 21.65
C TRP A 39 -3.77 18.21 21.33
N ILE A 40 -3.68 19.10 20.36
CA ILE A 40 -2.42 19.62 19.83
C ILE A 40 -1.88 20.74 20.75
N ASN A 41 -0.58 20.70 21.04
CA ASN A 41 0.18 21.63 21.88
C ASN A 41 -0.31 21.74 23.33
N GLN A 42 -1.01 20.72 23.83
CA GLN A 42 -1.52 20.69 25.21
C GLN A 42 -0.54 20.02 26.21
N GLY A 43 0.67 19.66 25.78
CA GLY A 43 1.64 18.93 26.62
C GLY A 43 1.20 17.51 26.97
N LEU A 44 0.25 16.95 26.20
CA LEU A 44 -0.25 15.59 26.37
C LEU A 44 0.76 14.58 25.84
N LYS A 45 0.81 13.41 26.50
CA LYS A 45 1.58 12.26 26.01
C LYS A 45 0.69 11.39 25.14
N PHE A 46 1.21 10.97 24.00
CA PHE A 46 0.53 10.00 23.16
C PHE A 46 0.47 8.67 23.90
N LEU A 47 -0.74 8.17 24.12
CA LEU A 47 -0.94 6.89 24.79
C LEU A 47 -0.79 5.79 23.75
N ASP A 48 0.25 4.96 23.88
CA ASP A 48 0.42 3.76 23.03
C ASP A 48 -0.67 2.71 23.26
N GLN A 49 -1.46 2.86 24.34
CA GLN A 49 -2.52 1.94 24.71
C GLN A 49 -3.83 2.27 23.99
N ARG A 50 -4.39 1.26 23.32
CA ARG A 50 -5.73 1.32 22.71
C ARG A 50 -6.81 0.96 23.74
N PRO A 51 -8.04 1.50 23.63
CA PRO A 51 -8.55 2.35 22.55
C PRO A 51 -8.22 3.85 22.71
N LEU A 52 -7.93 4.52 21.59
CA LEU A 52 -7.79 5.99 21.56
C LEU A 52 -9.19 6.64 21.67
N PRO A 53 -9.30 7.83 22.28
CA PRO A 53 -10.51 8.66 22.18
C PRO A 53 -10.91 8.87 20.72
N ASN A 54 -12.21 8.82 20.43
CA ASN A 54 -12.71 8.83 19.05
C ASN A 54 -12.30 10.09 18.28
N ASP A 55 -12.30 11.25 18.93
CA ASP A 55 -11.88 12.52 18.34
C ASP A 55 -10.38 12.55 18.03
N LEU A 56 -9.52 12.06 18.92
CA LEU A 56 -8.08 11.88 18.65
C LEU A 56 -7.85 10.89 17.50
N HIS A 57 -8.64 9.81 17.45
CA HIS A 57 -8.55 8.83 16.37
C HIS A 57 -8.91 9.45 15.00
N GLN A 58 -10.01 10.21 14.93
CA GLN A 58 -10.39 10.92 13.69
C GLN A 58 -9.36 11.97 13.29
N LEU A 59 -8.76 12.68 14.26
CA LEU A 59 -7.67 13.62 14.00
C LEU A 59 -6.45 12.92 13.39
N CYS A 60 -6.02 11.79 13.97
CA CYS A 60 -4.94 10.97 13.42
C CYS A 60 -5.25 10.52 11.99
N ILE A 61 -6.48 10.04 11.73
CA ILE A 61 -6.90 9.63 10.39
C ILE A 61 -6.83 10.82 9.43
N GLY A 62 -7.37 11.98 9.80
CA GLY A 62 -7.37 13.16 8.95
C GLY A 62 -5.96 13.61 8.55
N VAL A 63 -5.00 13.60 9.48
CA VAL A 63 -3.61 13.99 9.24
C VAL A 63 -2.83 12.96 8.40
N THR A 64 -3.20 11.68 8.51
CA THR A 64 -2.49 10.58 7.84
C THR A 64 -3.16 10.09 6.56
N THR A 65 -4.36 10.59 6.24
CA THR A 65 -5.09 10.21 5.02
C THR A 65 -4.33 10.66 3.79
N VAL A 66 -3.95 9.69 2.96
CA VAL A 66 -3.27 9.95 1.69
C VAL A 66 -4.26 10.51 0.67
N PRO A 67 -3.94 11.60 -0.05
CA PRO A 67 -4.80 12.14 -1.10
C PRO A 67 -5.13 11.10 -2.18
N ALA A 68 -6.40 11.03 -2.58
CA ALA A 68 -6.90 10.01 -3.51
C ALA A 68 -6.18 10.03 -4.87
N ASN A 69 -5.87 11.22 -5.39
CA ASN A 69 -5.12 11.40 -6.64
C ASN A 69 -3.68 10.85 -6.57
N ILE A 70 -3.07 10.83 -5.37
CA ILE A 70 -1.76 10.24 -5.15
C ILE A 70 -1.87 8.72 -5.10
N LEU A 71 -2.86 8.19 -4.37
CA LEU A 71 -3.12 6.75 -4.27
C LEU A 71 -3.35 6.13 -5.65
N THR A 72 -4.29 6.66 -6.43
CA THR A 72 -4.68 6.09 -7.73
C THR A 72 -3.56 6.12 -8.77
N ARG A 73 -2.64 7.09 -8.67
CA ARG A 73 -1.55 7.27 -9.63
C ARG A 73 -0.32 6.42 -9.29
N LEU A 74 -0.05 6.17 -8.01
CA LEU A 74 1.24 5.64 -7.57
C LEU A 74 1.15 4.28 -6.87
N LEU A 75 -0.04 3.85 -6.45
CA LEU A 75 -0.26 2.51 -5.88
C LEU A 75 -1.05 1.64 -6.86
N PRO A 76 -0.80 0.33 -6.88
CA PRO A 76 -1.65 -0.60 -7.61
C PRO A 76 -3.05 -0.60 -7.00
N SER A 77 -4.09 -0.46 -7.82
CA SER A 77 -5.47 -0.62 -7.34
C SER A 77 -5.69 -2.03 -6.81
N ASP A 78 -6.42 -2.20 -5.71
CA ASP A 78 -6.78 -3.53 -5.17
C ASP A 78 -7.53 -4.43 -6.17
N ASN A 79 -8.09 -3.82 -7.24
CA ASN A 79 -8.84 -4.52 -8.28
C ASN A 79 -7.97 -5.03 -9.45
N ILE A 80 -6.68 -4.66 -9.54
CA ILE A 80 -5.83 -5.22 -10.60
C ILE A 80 -5.57 -6.71 -10.35
N SER A 81 -5.32 -7.47 -11.42
CA SER A 81 -5.05 -8.89 -11.27
C SER A 81 -3.71 -9.16 -10.58
N VAL A 82 -3.52 -10.36 -10.03
CA VAL A 82 -2.21 -10.81 -9.53
C VAL A 82 -1.13 -10.68 -10.59
N THR A 83 -1.42 -11.04 -11.85
CA THR A 83 -0.41 -10.94 -12.92
C THR A 83 -0.05 -9.50 -13.27
N ASP A 84 -1.00 -8.57 -13.16
CA ASP A 84 -0.74 -7.14 -13.36
C ASP A 84 0.03 -6.56 -12.18
N LEU A 85 -0.26 -6.98 -10.94
CA LEU A 85 0.52 -6.59 -9.76
C LEU A 85 2.00 -6.99 -9.91
N ILE A 86 2.28 -8.23 -10.33
CA ILE A 86 3.67 -8.71 -10.51
C ILE A 86 4.42 -7.84 -11.52
N LYS A 87 3.74 -7.38 -12.58
CA LYS A 87 4.31 -6.50 -13.61
C LYS A 87 4.31 -5.01 -13.22
N PHE A 88 3.60 -4.65 -12.16
CA PHE A 88 3.46 -3.27 -11.72
C PHE A 88 4.82 -2.70 -11.29
N ARG A 89 5.14 -1.50 -11.82
CA ARG A 89 6.39 -0.81 -11.52
C ARG A 89 6.25 -0.02 -10.23
N LEU A 90 6.83 -0.55 -9.15
CA LEU A 90 6.94 0.14 -7.87
C LEU A 90 8.24 0.96 -7.79
N PRO A 91 8.26 2.11 -7.08
CA PRO A 91 9.47 2.91 -6.87
C PRO A 91 10.47 2.20 -5.97
N LYS A 92 11.75 2.16 -6.35
CA LYS A 92 12.80 1.43 -5.64
C LYS A 92 12.86 1.77 -4.14
N ILE A 93 13.15 0.77 -3.33
CA ILE A 93 13.48 0.97 -1.91
C ILE A 93 14.92 1.48 -1.86
N GLY A 94 15.10 2.70 -1.36
CA GLY A 94 16.40 3.35 -1.26
C GLY A 94 17.10 3.06 0.07
N GLN A 95 18.41 3.37 0.12
CA GLN A 95 19.13 3.42 1.38
C GLN A 95 19.02 4.82 1.96
N TRP A 96 18.31 4.93 3.08
CA TRP A 96 18.16 6.21 3.78
C TRP A 96 19.10 6.23 4.97
N PRO A 97 19.76 7.36 5.23
CA PRO A 97 20.54 7.49 6.46
C PRO A 97 19.58 7.39 7.63
N PHE A 98 19.72 6.32 8.44
CA PHE A 98 19.11 6.25 9.76
C PHE A 98 19.80 7.30 10.64
N SER A 99 19.36 8.55 10.54
CA SER A 99 19.70 9.54 11.55
C SER A 99 18.74 9.37 12.71
N GLU A 100 19.25 9.25 13.94
CA GLU A 100 18.43 9.19 15.16
C GLU A 100 17.46 10.37 15.29
N LYS A 101 17.76 11.48 14.62
CA LYS A 101 16.95 12.69 14.60
C LYS A 101 15.89 12.62 13.50
N ILE A 102 14.82 11.88 13.75
CA ILE A 102 13.58 12.03 12.99
C ILE A 102 13.12 13.49 13.11
N MET A 103 13.02 14.20 11.98
CA MET A 103 12.78 15.65 11.97
C MET A 103 11.34 15.96 11.59
N PHE A 104 10.39 15.68 12.49
CA PHE A 104 9.08 16.32 12.43
C PHE A 104 9.24 17.83 12.67
N GLN A 105 8.49 18.67 11.96
CA GLN A 105 8.60 20.13 11.97
C GLN A 105 7.22 20.78 12.18
N GLU A 106 7.21 21.94 12.81
CA GLU A 106 6.01 22.78 12.99
C GLU A 106 5.65 23.58 11.74
N ASP A 107 6.63 23.76 10.84
CA ASP A 107 6.39 24.47 9.60
C ASP A 107 5.53 23.67 8.61
N PRO A 108 4.77 24.35 7.73
CA PRO A 108 3.97 23.68 6.72
C PRO A 108 4.85 22.94 5.69
N PRO A 109 4.31 21.85 5.09
CA PRO A 109 4.95 21.16 3.98
C PRO A 109 5.40 22.14 2.89
N ARG A 110 6.56 21.87 2.27
CA ARG A 110 7.17 22.72 1.25
C ARG A 110 7.92 21.88 0.23
N GLY A 111 7.76 22.23 -1.04
CA GLY A 111 8.46 21.61 -2.15
C GLY A 111 7.59 20.66 -2.96
N LYS A 112 8.06 20.30 -4.16
CA LYS A 112 7.39 19.29 -4.98
C LYS A 112 7.57 17.93 -4.32
N LEU A 113 6.50 17.15 -4.29
CA LEU A 113 6.51 15.84 -3.68
C LEU A 113 7.29 14.87 -4.58
N PHE A 114 8.57 14.65 -4.27
CA PHE A 114 9.44 13.73 -5.01
C PHE A 114 9.15 12.27 -4.66
N ILE A 115 7.92 11.83 -4.94
CA ILE A 115 7.52 10.44 -4.64
C ILE A 115 8.20 9.43 -5.57
N ARG A 116 8.62 9.86 -6.77
CA ARG A 116 9.05 8.94 -7.84
C ARG A 116 10.48 8.41 -7.71
N SER A 117 11.32 9.01 -6.87
CA SER A 117 12.76 8.70 -6.83
C SER A 117 13.03 7.38 -6.11
N GLU A 118 12.77 7.31 -4.80
CA GLU A 118 12.95 6.10 -3.97
C GLU A 118 12.13 6.23 -2.69
N ILE A 119 11.67 5.10 -2.12
CA ILE A 119 11.02 5.07 -0.80
C ILE A 119 12.00 4.68 0.32
N PRO A 120 11.74 5.10 1.58
CA PRO A 120 12.57 4.69 2.71
C PRO A 120 12.48 3.19 2.99
N PRO A 121 13.45 2.60 3.69
CA PRO A 121 13.39 1.22 4.14
C PRO A 121 12.29 1.03 5.21
N GLU A 122 11.73 -0.17 5.29
CA GLU A 122 10.61 -0.50 6.18
C GLU A 122 10.87 -0.14 7.66
N PRO A 123 12.03 -0.45 8.28
CA PRO A 123 12.25 -0.13 9.69
C PRO A 123 12.27 1.38 9.98
N TYR A 124 12.64 2.20 8.99
CA TYR A 124 12.59 3.65 9.11
C TYR A 124 11.14 4.14 9.17
N ILE A 125 10.27 3.58 8.32
CA ILE A 125 8.85 3.93 8.29
C ILE A 125 8.16 3.47 9.59
N GLU A 126 8.51 2.30 10.12
CA GLU A 126 8.01 1.85 11.41
C GLU A 126 8.39 2.82 12.55
N GLU A 127 9.63 3.31 12.55
CA GLU A 127 10.09 4.30 13.54
C GLU A 127 9.32 5.62 13.40
N LEU A 128 9.08 6.10 12.17
CA LEU A 128 8.23 7.26 11.90
C LEU A 128 6.82 7.05 12.43
N ARG A 129 6.19 5.90 12.17
CA ARG A 129 4.83 5.59 12.65
C ARG A 129 4.75 5.53 14.17
N LYS A 130 5.77 4.99 14.83
CA LYS A 130 5.87 4.97 16.31
C LYS A 130 5.95 6.37 16.90
N LYS A 131 6.67 7.29 16.26
CA LYS A 131 6.84 8.67 16.76
C LYS A 131 5.77 9.65 16.28
N PHE A 132 5.02 9.31 15.23
CA PHE A 132 4.01 10.17 14.61
C PHE A 132 2.98 10.69 15.62
N GLY A 133 2.45 9.82 16.47
CA GLY A 133 1.40 10.18 17.41
C GLY A 133 1.81 11.32 18.35
N GLN A 134 2.99 11.19 18.97
CA GLN A 134 3.53 12.25 19.82
C GLN A 134 3.88 13.51 19.02
N ALA A 135 4.51 13.36 17.85
CA ALA A 135 4.87 14.51 17.02
C ALA A 135 3.64 15.34 16.62
N MET A 136 2.53 14.69 16.27
CA MET A 136 1.27 15.37 15.98
C MET A 136 0.72 16.10 17.21
N LEU A 137 0.74 15.48 18.40
CA LEU A 137 0.34 16.15 19.65
C LEU A 137 1.24 17.35 19.99
N ASP A 138 2.52 17.29 19.63
CA ASP A 138 3.50 18.37 19.77
C ASP A 138 3.38 19.44 18.68
N GLY A 139 2.30 19.44 17.89
CA GLY A 139 2.04 20.46 16.88
C GLY A 139 2.90 20.36 15.62
N LYS A 140 3.56 19.23 15.39
CA LYS A 140 4.29 19.01 14.14
C LYS A 140 3.30 18.70 13.02
N ILE A 141 3.47 19.35 11.86
CA ILE A 141 2.57 19.24 10.69
C ILE A 141 3.29 18.80 9.41
N SER A 142 4.62 18.70 9.46
CA SER A 142 5.43 18.17 8.36
C SER A 142 6.63 17.40 8.88
N MET A 143 7.37 16.76 7.97
CA MET A 143 8.64 16.10 8.26
C MET A 143 9.69 16.42 7.20
N ARG A 144 10.96 16.50 7.57
CA ARG A 144 12.07 16.73 6.64
C ARG A 144 12.45 15.43 5.93
N ASP A 145 12.65 15.48 4.62
CA ASP A 145 13.31 14.40 3.89
C ASP A 145 14.83 14.56 4.06
N PRO A 146 15.55 13.57 4.62
CA PRO A 146 17.00 13.66 4.84
C PRO A 146 17.80 13.79 3.53
N ARG A 147 17.23 13.42 2.38
CA ARG A 147 17.89 13.50 1.07
C ARG A 147 17.73 14.87 0.42
N THR A 148 16.67 15.60 0.79
CA THR A 148 16.37 16.93 0.27
C THR A 148 16.14 17.88 1.44
N PRO A 149 17.22 18.47 1.99
CA PRO A 149 17.18 19.27 3.21
C PRO A 149 16.19 20.45 3.17
N ASP A 150 15.85 20.95 1.99
CA ASP A 150 14.93 22.09 1.81
C ASP A 150 13.46 21.66 1.66
N ALA A 151 13.20 20.37 1.46
CA ALA A 151 11.85 19.84 1.30
C ALA A 151 11.26 19.42 2.65
N ARG A 152 9.99 19.79 2.85
CA ARG A 152 9.16 19.37 3.98
C ARG A 152 7.98 18.60 3.44
N LEU A 153 7.90 17.32 3.81
CA LEU A 153 6.87 16.39 3.38
C LEU A 153 5.68 16.47 4.34
N PRO A 154 4.44 16.36 3.83
CA PRO A 154 3.27 16.22 4.69
C PRO A 154 3.30 14.87 5.43
N LEU A 155 2.62 14.82 6.59
CA LEU A 155 2.67 13.64 7.48
C LEU A 155 1.99 12.40 6.88
N TRP A 156 1.00 12.56 5.99
CA TRP A 156 0.37 11.44 5.29
C TRP A 156 1.37 10.62 4.45
N VAL A 157 2.54 11.17 4.11
CA VAL A 157 3.56 10.45 3.33
C VAL A 157 4.06 9.19 4.06
N ILE A 158 3.97 9.16 5.39
CA ILE A 158 4.30 7.99 6.20
C ILE A 158 3.40 6.80 5.85
N GLU A 159 2.07 7.01 5.84
CA GLU A 159 1.11 5.96 5.47
C GLU A 159 1.18 5.62 3.98
N PHE A 160 1.49 6.59 3.12
CA PHE A 160 1.75 6.34 1.72
C PHE A 160 2.95 5.40 1.49
N TRP A 161 4.08 5.64 2.16
CA TRP A 161 5.25 4.77 2.07
C TRP A 161 4.97 3.39 2.66
N TRP A 162 4.22 3.33 3.76
CA TRP A 162 3.78 2.07 4.34
C TRP A 162 2.95 1.25 3.36
N ALA A 163 1.97 1.87 2.69
CA ALA A 163 1.16 1.22 1.66
C ALA A 163 2.00 0.68 0.49
N LEU A 164 3.05 1.42 0.06
CA LEU A 164 3.97 0.95 -0.96
C LEU A 164 4.75 -0.29 -0.50
N HIS A 165 5.20 -0.35 0.75
CA HIS A 165 5.84 -1.55 1.31
C HIS A 165 4.87 -2.75 1.35
N CYS A 166 3.61 -2.53 1.73
CA CYS A 166 2.60 -3.58 1.65
C CYS A 166 2.42 -4.11 0.22
N ALA A 167 2.43 -3.22 -0.78
CA ALA A 167 2.37 -3.61 -2.19
C ALA A 167 3.63 -4.37 -2.63
N TYR A 168 4.82 -3.95 -2.18
CA TYR A 168 6.08 -4.65 -2.42
C TYR A 168 6.07 -6.08 -1.90
N ASN A 169 5.69 -6.25 -0.63
CA ASN A 169 5.62 -7.56 0.03
C ASN A 169 4.61 -8.46 -0.68
N SER A 170 3.42 -7.93 -0.98
CA SER A 170 2.40 -8.70 -1.69
C SER A 170 2.84 -9.09 -3.10
N ARG A 171 3.52 -8.21 -3.83
CA ARG A 171 4.08 -8.51 -5.15
C ARG A 171 5.13 -9.63 -5.09
N ARG A 172 6.01 -9.59 -4.08
CA ARG A 172 7.02 -10.64 -3.84
C ARG A 172 6.36 -11.98 -3.56
N GLU A 173 5.47 -12.02 -2.57
CA GLU A 173 4.77 -13.25 -2.18
C GLU A 173 3.97 -13.86 -3.35
N TRP A 174 3.26 -13.03 -4.12
CA TRP A 174 2.56 -13.49 -5.33
C TRP A 174 3.51 -13.99 -6.43
N SER A 175 4.68 -13.37 -6.59
CA SER A 175 5.68 -13.87 -7.53
C SER A 175 6.17 -15.25 -7.13
N GLU A 176 6.52 -15.45 -5.85
CA GLU A 176 6.97 -16.73 -5.29
C GLU A 176 5.88 -17.80 -5.44
N GLY A 177 4.62 -17.50 -5.11
CA GLY A 177 3.51 -18.43 -5.32
C GLY A 177 3.28 -18.80 -6.79
N MET A 178 3.45 -17.87 -7.72
CA MET A 178 3.32 -18.13 -9.15
C MET A 178 4.50 -18.96 -9.71
N ASP A 179 5.70 -18.78 -9.15
CA ASP A 179 6.87 -19.59 -9.46
C ASP A 179 6.69 -21.03 -8.96
N TRP A 180 6.19 -21.22 -7.73
CA TRP A 180 5.85 -22.53 -7.18
C TRP A 180 4.81 -23.27 -8.04
N ILE A 181 3.73 -22.60 -8.46
CA ILE A 181 2.71 -23.20 -9.35
C ILE A 181 3.34 -23.66 -10.67
N ARG A 182 4.26 -22.86 -11.23
CA ARG A 182 4.96 -23.21 -12.48
C ARG A 182 5.80 -24.47 -12.31
N GLU A 183 6.57 -24.57 -11.23
CA GLU A 183 7.40 -25.75 -10.94
C GLU A 183 6.56 -27.02 -10.77
N LYS A 184 5.46 -26.97 -10.00
CA LYS A 184 4.57 -28.14 -9.82
C LYS A 184 3.84 -28.51 -11.11
N GLN A 185 3.55 -27.54 -11.98
CA GLN A 185 2.94 -27.78 -13.29
C GLN A 185 3.87 -28.62 -14.19
N GLU A 186 5.18 -28.39 -14.14
CA GLU A 186 6.16 -29.08 -15.01
C GLU A 186 6.46 -30.52 -14.54
N GLY A 187 6.33 -30.81 -13.24
CA GLY A 187 6.75 -32.09 -12.64
C GLY A 187 5.67 -33.09 -12.24
N GLY A 188 4.36 -32.76 -12.30
CA GLY A 188 3.31 -33.51 -11.58
C GLY A 188 2.18 -34.14 -12.42
N HIS A 189 1.61 -35.23 -11.90
CA HIS A 189 0.37 -35.85 -12.41
C HIS A 189 -0.86 -34.92 -12.37
N HIS A 190 -0.77 -33.80 -11.64
CA HIS A 190 -1.84 -32.81 -11.50
C HIS A 190 -1.67 -31.56 -12.37
N HIS A 191 -0.90 -31.65 -13.48
CA HIS A 191 -0.64 -30.52 -14.39
C HIS A 191 -1.90 -29.70 -14.75
N ARG A 192 -3.04 -30.37 -14.99
CA ARG A 192 -4.30 -29.71 -15.31
C ARG A 192 -4.78 -28.79 -14.18
N VAL A 193 -4.71 -29.24 -12.92
CA VAL A 193 -5.15 -28.46 -11.77
C VAL A 193 -4.28 -27.21 -11.63
N PHE A 194 -2.96 -27.35 -11.69
CA PHE A 194 -2.05 -26.20 -11.59
C PHE A 194 -2.21 -25.20 -12.73
N ARG A 195 -2.44 -25.69 -13.96
CA ARG A 195 -2.76 -24.84 -15.10
C ARG A 195 -4.05 -24.06 -14.88
N ASP A 196 -5.10 -24.72 -14.40
CA ASP A 196 -6.41 -24.10 -14.17
C ASP A 196 -6.31 -23.08 -13.02
N VAL A 197 -5.59 -23.38 -11.94
CA VAL A 197 -5.29 -22.43 -10.84
C VAL A 197 -4.54 -21.21 -11.37
N LYS A 198 -3.50 -21.40 -12.18
CA LYS A 198 -2.74 -20.31 -12.78
C LYS A 198 -3.62 -19.39 -13.62
N GLN A 199 -4.56 -19.94 -14.38
CA GLN A 199 -5.52 -19.16 -15.16
C GLN A 199 -6.47 -18.36 -14.28
N GLN A 200 -6.93 -18.94 -13.17
CA GLN A 200 -7.79 -18.22 -12.21
C GLN A 200 -7.05 -17.12 -11.48
N LEU A 201 -5.82 -17.37 -11.00
CA LEU A 201 -4.99 -16.35 -10.36
C LEU A 201 -4.66 -15.20 -11.32
N ALA A 202 -4.53 -15.47 -12.62
CA ALA A 202 -4.26 -14.44 -13.61
C ALA A 202 -5.38 -13.38 -13.74
N ILE A 203 -6.62 -13.72 -13.36
CA ILE A 203 -7.75 -12.78 -13.37
C ILE A 203 -8.19 -12.37 -11.96
N LEU A 204 -7.65 -13.02 -10.93
CA LEU A 204 -8.01 -12.75 -9.55
C LEU A 204 -7.43 -11.41 -9.10
N PRO A 205 -8.24 -10.51 -8.51
CA PRO A 205 -7.71 -9.29 -7.89
C PRO A 205 -6.71 -9.60 -6.77
N TRP A 206 -5.61 -8.86 -6.69
CA TRP A 206 -4.51 -9.22 -5.78
C TRP A 206 -4.77 -8.98 -4.28
N ASN A 207 -5.67 -8.05 -3.94
CA ASN A 207 -5.98 -7.68 -2.54
C ASN A 207 -7.46 -7.30 -2.32
N LYS A 208 -8.37 -7.87 -3.11
CA LYS A 208 -9.80 -7.62 -2.94
C LYS A 208 -10.33 -8.36 -1.72
N SER A 209 -11.26 -7.74 -1.00
CA SER A 209 -11.98 -8.40 0.09
C SER A 209 -12.68 -9.67 -0.43
N LEU A 210 -12.47 -10.79 0.25
CA LEU A 210 -13.16 -12.03 -0.02
C LEU A 210 -14.56 -11.95 0.60
N ASN A 211 -15.58 -12.05 -0.24
CA ASN A 211 -16.96 -12.14 0.20
C ASN A 211 -17.40 -13.60 0.06
N GLY A 212 -17.81 -14.24 1.15
CA GLY A 212 -18.25 -15.62 1.11
C GLY A 212 -18.83 -16.10 2.44
N PRO A 213 -19.50 -17.25 2.44
CA PRO A 213 -19.92 -17.93 3.67
C PRO A 213 -18.70 -18.16 4.57
N ALA A 214 -18.81 -17.78 5.85
CA ALA A 214 -17.70 -17.86 6.83
C ALA A 214 -16.45 -17.01 6.51
N ALA A 215 -16.48 -16.14 5.51
CA ALA A 215 -15.41 -15.15 5.33
C ALA A 215 -15.50 -14.13 6.48
N ALA A 216 -14.53 -14.20 7.40
CA ALA A 216 -14.42 -13.20 8.45
C ALA A 216 -14.22 -11.80 7.84
N ILE A 217 -14.67 -10.77 8.54
CA ILE A 217 -14.45 -9.37 8.13
C ILE A 217 -12.94 -9.12 8.01
N GLY A 218 -12.52 -8.49 6.92
CA GLY A 218 -11.11 -8.13 6.67
C GLY A 218 -10.27 -9.20 5.99
N ARG A 219 -10.89 -10.26 5.44
CA ARG A 219 -10.20 -11.27 4.63
C ARG A 219 -10.01 -10.78 3.20
N THR A 220 -8.82 -10.96 2.63
CA THR A 220 -8.50 -10.54 1.26
C THR A 220 -7.95 -11.69 0.45
N THR A 221 -8.00 -11.57 -0.88
CA THR A 221 -7.46 -12.56 -1.83
C THR A 221 -5.98 -12.89 -1.57
N LYS A 222 -5.22 -11.96 -0.97
CA LYS A 222 -3.85 -12.20 -0.50
C LYS A 222 -3.72 -13.44 0.38
N GLN A 223 -4.73 -13.77 1.19
CA GLN A 223 -4.68 -14.92 2.10
C GLN A 223 -4.69 -16.27 1.40
N LEU A 224 -5.09 -16.31 0.12
CA LEU A 224 -5.00 -17.54 -0.68
C LEU A 224 -3.55 -17.95 -0.93
N LEU A 225 -2.58 -17.05 -0.73
CA LEU A 225 -1.16 -17.38 -0.76
C LEU A 225 -0.78 -18.48 0.24
N GLN A 226 -1.49 -18.62 1.37
CA GLN A 226 -1.25 -19.71 2.33
C GLN A 226 -1.45 -21.11 1.73
N PHE A 227 -2.23 -21.24 0.65
CA PHE A 227 -2.35 -22.51 -0.07
C PHE A 227 -1.16 -22.82 -0.98
N LEU A 228 -0.36 -21.80 -1.32
CA LEU A 228 0.73 -21.89 -2.28
C LEU A 228 2.11 -22.07 -1.62
N PHE A 229 2.20 -21.85 -0.31
CA PHE A 229 3.44 -22.01 0.45
C PHE A 229 3.44 -23.36 1.17
N ASP A 230 4.43 -24.20 0.87
CA ASP A 230 4.53 -25.59 1.39
C ASP A 230 4.74 -25.67 2.92
N ASP A 231 5.13 -24.57 3.57
CA ASP A 231 5.53 -24.53 4.99
C ASP A 231 4.54 -23.83 5.94
N GLU A 232 3.45 -23.25 5.43
CA GLU A 232 2.46 -22.55 6.26
C GLU A 232 1.26 -23.42 6.60
N TRP A 233 0.89 -23.46 7.88
CA TRP A 233 -0.37 -24.07 8.30
C TRP A 233 -1.53 -23.22 7.78
N LEU A 234 -2.53 -23.88 7.18
CA LEU A 234 -3.76 -23.21 6.79
C LEU A 234 -4.39 -22.57 8.03
N SER A 235 -4.64 -21.26 7.94
CA SER A 235 -5.37 -20.58 9.01
C SER A 235 -6.77 -21.20 9.16
N GLY A 236 -7.27 -21.28 10.40
CA GLY A 236 -8.61 -21.82 10.68
C GLY A 236 -9.70 -21.17 9.83
N SER A 237 -9.56 -19.87 9.55
CA SER A 237 -10.48 -19.14 8.65
C SER A 237 -10.51 -19.66 7.21
N LEU A 238 -9.38 -20.12 6.66
CA LEU A 238 -9.37 -20.71 5.32
C LEU A 238 -10.10 -22.06 5.33
N VAL A 239 -9.88 -22.86 6.37
CA VAL A 239 -10.57 -24.13 6.59
C VAL A 239 -12.08 -23.91 6.71
N ASP A 240 -12.50 -22.91 7.49
CA ASP A 240 -13.91 -22.55 7.65
C ASP A 240 -14.54 -22.12 6.32
N MET A 241 -13.83 -21.32 5.51
CA MET A 241 -14.30 -20.94 4.17
C MET A 241 -14.44 -22.15 3.25
N MET A 242 -13.49 -23.09 3.26
CA MET A 242 -13.58 -24.33 2.48
C MET A 242 -14.75 -25.20 2.94
N ALA A 243 -14.92 -25.38 4.24
CA ALA A 243 -16.03 -26.15 4.81
C ALA A 243 -17.38 -25.53 4.47
N ALA A 244 -17.52 -24.21 4.62
CA ALA A 244 -18.74 -23.49 4.30
C ALA A 244 -19.08 -23.56 2.80
N TYR A 245 -18.05 -23.51 1.93
CA TYR A 245 -18.23 -23.73 0.50
C TYR A 245 -18.75 -25.14 0.21
N LEU A 246 -18.18 -26.19 0.81
CA LEU A 246 -18.64 -27.57 0.62
C LEU A 246 -20.09 -27.76 1.09
N VAL A 247 -20.46 -27.20 2.24
CA VAL A 247 -21.85 -27.22 2.72
C VAL A 247 -22.78 -26.53 1.72
N SER A 248 -22.40 -25.37 1.19
CA SER A 248 -23.20 -24.64 0.19
C SER A 248 -23.43 -25.45 -1.09
N GLN A 249 -22.43 -26.21 -1.55
CA GLN A 249 -22.55 -27.08 -2.72
C GLN A 249 -23.46 -28.28 -2.48
N LEU A 250 -23.52 -28.79 -1.24
CA LEU A 250 -24.38 -29.90 -0.87
C LEU A 250 -25.84 -29.47 -0.71
N SER A 251 -26.11 -28.25 -0.22
CA SER A 251 -27.47 -27.73 -0.06
C SER A 251 -28.16 -27.34 -1.37
N MET A 252 -27.42 -27.23 -2.47
CA MET A 252 -27.96 -26.89 -3.80
C MET A 252 -28.36 -28.11 -4.64
N LYS A 253 -28.17 -29.33 -4.13
CA LYS A 253 -28.57 -30.58 -4.77
C LYS A 253 -29.82 -31.15 -4.10
#